data_AF-A0ABD5DG40-F1
#
_entry.id   AF-A0ABD5DG40-F1
#
_cell.length_a   1.000
_cell.length_b   1.000
_cell.length_c   1.000
_cell.angle_alpha   90.00
_cell.angle_beta   90.00
_cell.angle_gamma   90.00
#
_symmetry.space_group_name_H-M   'P 1'
#
loop_
_entity.id
_entity.type
_entity.pdbx_description
1 polymer ?
#
loop_
_entity_poly.entity_id
_entity_poly.type
_entity_poly.pdbx_seq_one_letter_code
_entity_poly.pdbx_strand_id
1 'polypeptide(L)'
;PWAATDNVLAGSTDVGDVSWKAPVAQCFSPCFAVGTPLHSWQLVSQGRTSIAHKGMLLAGKVLAATAIHLFSDSALLEASQQELRQVLAERPYR
;
A
#
# COMPACT_ATOMS: atom_id res chain seq x y z
N PRO A 1 -10.29 14.59 -12.04
CA PRO A 1 -8.84 14.54 -12.38
C PRO A 1 -8.03 14.00 -11.20
N TRP A 2 -6.97 13.21 -11.46
CA TRP A 2 -6.04 12.79 -10.40
C TRP A 2 -5.17 13.99 -9.99
N ALA A 3 -4.93 14.12 -8.69
CA ALA A 3 -4.02 15.10 -8.10
C ALA A 3 -3.28 14.43 -6.93
N ALA A 4 -1.99 14.74 -6.78
CA ALA A 4 -1.24 14.32 -5.60
C ALA A 4 -1.85 14.95 -4.34
N THR A 5 -1.90 14.19 -3.25
CA THR A 5 -2.44 14.65 -1.97
C THR A 5 -1.71 13.99 -0.81
N ASP A 6 -1.51 14.75 0.26
CA ASP A 6 -0.97 14.27 1.54
C ASP A 6 -2.09 13.83 2.51
N ASN A 7 -3.35 13.79 2.04
CA ASN A 7 -4.46 13.32 2.83
C ASN A 7 -4.29 11.84 3.17
N VAL A 8 -4.50 11.51 4.45
CA VAL A 8 -4.45 10.12 4.92
C VAL A 8 -5.70 9.38 4.48
N LEU A 9 -5.55 8.27 3.75
CA LEU A 9 -6.61 7.30 3.55
C LEU A 9 -6.73 6.43 4.81
N ALA A 10 -7.64 6.81 5.70
CA ALA A 10 -7.87 6.05 6.94
C ALA A 10 -8.43 4.65 6.63
N GLY A 11 -7.91 3.64 7.33
CA GLY A 11 -8.34 2.25 7.23
C GLY A 11 -8.11 1.51 8.55
N SER A 12 -8.80 0.38 8.72
CA SER A 12 -8.58 -0.55 9.84
C SER A 12 -8.04 -1.86 9.28
N THR A 13 -6.74 -2.09 9.49
CA THR A 13 -5.99 -3.23 8.96
C THR A 13 -4.86 -3.58 9.92
N ASP A 14 -4.56 -4.88 10.01
CA ASP A 14 -3.39 -5.46 10.68
C ASP A 14 -2.04 -4.90 10.16
N VAL A 15 -2.00 -4.38 8.92
CA VAL A 15 -0.84 -3.68 8.38
C VAL A 15 -0.42 -2.50 9.28
N GLY A 16 -1.37 -1.90 10.00
CA GLY A 16 -1.09 -0.88 11.02
C GLY A 16 -0.12 -1.40 12.09
N ASP A 17 -0.38 -2.58 12.66
CA ASP A 17 0.47 -3.21 13.66
C ASP A 17 1.83 -3.62 13.07
N VAL A 18 1.84 -4.16 11.84
CA VAL A 18 3.08 -4.53 11.15
C VAL A 18 3.98 -3.31 10.90
N SER A 19 3.40 -2.15 10.62
CA SER A 19 4.17 -0.92 10.35
C SER A 19 4.98 -0.42 11.55
N TRP A 20 4.67 -0.87 12.76
CA TRP A 20 5.46 -0.62 13.97
C TRP A 20 6.69 -1.53 14.11
N LYS A 21 6.80 -2.57 13.28
CA LYS A 21 7.87 -3.58 13.35
C LYS A 21 8.76 -3.61 12.12
N ALA A 22 8.26 -3.21 10.95
CA ALA A 22 9.00 -3.21 9.70
C ALA A 22 8.61 -2.00 8.83
N PRO A 23 9.50 -1.51 7.95
CA PRO A 23 9.13 -0.51 6.95
C PRO A 23 8.00 -1.05 6.07
N VAL A 24 6.95 -0.26 5.86
CA VAL A 24 5.75 -0.66 5.11
C VAL A 24 5.48 0.34 3.99
N ALA A 25 5.20 -0.19 2.81
CA ALA A 25 4.61 0.54 1.70
C ALA A 25 3.36 -0.21 1.21
N GLN A 26 2.34 0.54 0.77
CA GLN A 26 1.09 -0.03 0.27
C GLN A 26 0.80 0.49 -1.15
N CYS A 27 0.15 -0.33 -1.95
CA CYS A 27 -0.24 0.02 -3.32
C CYS A 27 -1.76 -0.11 -3.46
N PHE A 28 -2.41 0.97 -3.94
CA PHE A 28 -3.82 0.96 -4.30
C PHE A 28 -3.95 0.92 -5.82
N SER A 29 -4.42 -0.21 -6.34
CA SER A 29 -4.53 -0.46 -7.79
C SER A 29 -5.99 -0.38 -8.25
N PRO A 30 -6.27 0.08 -9.49
CA PRO A 30 -7.63 0.22 -10.00
C PRO A 30 -8.29 -1.16 -10.28
N CYS A 31 -8.83 -1.78 -9.24
CA CYS A 31 -9.55 -3.06 -9.31
C CYS A 31 -11.08 -2.89 -9.45
N PHE A 32 -11.58 -1.65 -9.43
CA PHE A 32 -13.00 -1.31 -9.49
C PHE A 32 -13.18 0.13 -9.99
N ALA A 33 -14.40 0.48 -10.37
CA ALA A 33 -14.75 1.81 -10.86
C ALA A 33 -14.52 2.89 -9.80
N VAL A 34 -13.92 4.01 -10.23
CA VAL A 34 -13.66 5.18 -9.38
C VAL A 34 -14.96 5.67 -8.74
N GLY A 35 -14.90 5.97 -7.44
CA GLY A 35 -16.05 6.44 -6.67
C GLY A 35 -16.95 5.34 -6.11
N THR A 36 -16.67 4.06 -6.39
CA THR A 36 -17.37 2.95 -5.74
C THR A 36 -17.04 2.95 -4.23
N PRO A 37 -18.04 3.03 -3.34
CA PRO A 37 -17.79 2.94 -1.90
C PRO A 37 -17.22 1.57 -1.52
N LEU A 38 -16.17 1.55 -0.69
CA LEU A 38 -15.69 0.33 -0.07
C LEU A 38 -16.79 -0.26 0.84
N HIS A 39 -16.77 -1.57 1.08
CA HIS A 39 -17.79 -2.28 1.89
C HIS A 39 -19.22 -2.23 1.33
N SER A 40 -19.38 -2.19 0.00
CA SER A 40 -20.69 -2.14 -0.66
C SER A 40 -20.91 -3.33 -1.60
N TRP A 41 -22.19 -3.63 -1.91
CA TRP A 41 -22.54 -4.63 -2.92
C TRP A 41 -22.07 -4.24 -4.33
N GLN A 42 -22.00 -2.94 -4.63
CA GLN A 42 -21.43 -2.41 -5.86
C GLN A 42 -19.95 -2.78 -6.01
N LEU A 43 -19.20 -2.82 -4.91
CA LEU A 43 -17.80 -3.30 -4.92
C LEU A 43 -17.76 -4.82 -5.16
N VAL A 44 -18.59 -5.58 -4.45
CA VAL A 44 -18.64 -7.05 -4.56
C VAL A 44 -18.94 -7.50 -5.98
N SER A 45 -19.91 -6.86 -6.65
CA SER A 45 -20.32 -7.23 -8.01
C SER A 45 -19.20 -7.03 -9.05
N GLN A 46 -18.22 -6.16 -8.78
CA GLN A 46 -17.10 -5.87 -9.67
C GLN A 46 -15.93 -6.85 -9.52
N GLY A 47 -15.85 -7.60 -8.41
CA GLY A 47 -14.67 -8.40 -8.05
C GLY A 47 -14.32 -9.54 -9.02
N ARG A 48 -15.25 -9.95 -9.90
CA ARG A 48 -15.02 -10.99 -10.94
C ARG A 48 -14.90 -10.42 -12.35
N THR A 49 -14.86 -9.10 -12.49
CA THR A 49 -14.75 -8.44 -13.80
C THR A 49 -13.32 -8.49 -14.33
N SER A 50 -13.16 -8.26 -15.63
CA SER A 50 -11.84 -8.17 -16.25
C SER A 50 -11.00 -7.01 -15.69
N ILE A 51 -11.65 -5.92 -15.23
CA ILE A 51 -10.97 -4.78 -14.60
C ILE A 51 -10.35 -5.21 -13.27
N ALA A 52 -11.10 -5.92 -12.42
CA ALA A 52 -10.60 -6.41 -11.15
C ALA A 52 -9.36 -7.30 -11.32
N HIS A 53 -9.40 -8.25 -12.25
CA HIS A 53 -8.25 -9.13 -12.50
C HIS A 53 -7.05 -8.39 -13.09
N LYS A 54 -7.25 -7.46 -14.03
CA LYS A 54 -6.16 -6.64 -14.60
C LYS A 54 -5.53 -5.72 -13.54
N GLY A 55 -6.35 -5.09 -12.71
CA GLY A 55 -5.90 -4.26 -11.59
C GLY A 55 -5.10 -5.07 -10.56
N MET A 56 -5.57 -6.28 -10.22
CA MET A 56 -4.86 -7.18 -9.32
C MET A 56 -3.49 -7.60 -9.88
N LEU A 57 -3.42 -7.96 -11.17
CA LEU A 57 -2.14 -8.29 -11.83
C LEU A 57 -1.19 -7.09 -11.91
N LEU A 58 -1.71 -5.88 -12.12
CA LEU A 58 -0.91 -4.66 -12.04
C LEU A 58 -0.34 -4.46 -10.63
N ALA A 59 -1.16 -4.61 -9.59
CA ALA A 59 -0.73 -4.51 -8.20
C ALA A 59 0.41 -5.50 -7.91
N GLY A 60 0.26 -6.77 -8.32
CA GLY A 60 1.28 -7.79 -8.17
C GLY A 60 2.60 -7.43 -8.86
N LYS A 61 2.55 -6.89 -10.07
CA LYS A 61 3.75 -6.42 -10.80
C LYS A 61 4.43 -5.26 -10.07
N VAL A 62 3.66 -4.30 -9.57
CA VAL A 62 4.19 -3.16 -8.81
C VAL A 62 4.86 -3.66 -7.53
N LEU A 63 4.20 -4.50 -6.74
CA LEU A 63 4.78 -5.05 -5.51
C LEU A 63 6.08 -5.84 -5.79
N ALA A 64 6.10 -6.67 -6.83
CA ALA A 64 7.28 -7.42 -7.21
C ALA A 64 8.44 -6.51 -7.67
N ALA A 65 8.16 -5.52 -8.53
CA ALA A 65 9.17 -4.57 -8.99
C ALA A 65 9.72 -3.72 -7.84
N THR A 66 8.86 -3.26 -6.93
CA THR A 66 9.28 -2.53 -5.72
C THR A 66 10.17 -3.38 -4.83
N ALA A 67 9.81 -4.64 -4.59
CA ALA A 67 10.64 -5.55 -3.81
C ALA A 67 11.99 -5.81 -4.46
N ILE A 68 12.02 -6.08 -5.77
CA ILE A 68 13.28 -6.26 -6.52
C ILE A 68 14.15 -5.01 -6.40
N HIS A 69 13.58 -3.82 -6.60
CA HIS A 69 14.33 -2.57 -6.48
C HIS A 69 14.90 -2.37 -5.07
N LEU A 70 14.06 -2.54 -4.03
CA LEU A 70 14.48 -2.41 -2.63
C LEU A 70 15.59 -3.39 -2.25
N PHE A 71 15.49 -4.65 -2.68
CA PHE A 71 16.51 -5.66 -2.34
C PHE A 71 17.76 -5.60 -3.22
N SER A 72 17.70 -4.91 -4.37
CA SER A 72 18.87 -4.69 -5.23
C SER A 72 19.66 -3.44 -4.86
N ASP A 73 19.11 -2.58 -4.00
CA ASP A 73 19.72 -1.33 -3.56
C ASP A 73 19.86 -1.34 -2.03
N SER A 74 21.06 -1.68 -1.54
CA SER A 74 21.34 -1.75 -0.11
C SER A 74 21.21 -0.40 0.59
N ALA A 75 21.53 0.70 -0.10
CA ALA A 75 21.43 2.03 0.47
C ALA A 75 19.96 2.42 0.68
N LEU A 76 19.08 2.09 -0.27
CA LEU A 76 17.64 2.29 -0.13
C LEU A 76 17.05 1.45 1.01
N LEU A 77 17.47 0.18 1.12
CA LEU A 77 17.04 -0.69 2.21
C LEU A 77 17.44 -0.13 3.58
N GLU A 78 18.71 0.26 3.73
CA GLU A 78 19.22 0.87 4.97
C GLU A 78 18.48 2.18 5.31
N ALA A 79 18.22 3.02 4.30
CA ALA A 79 17.49 4.27 4.47
C ALA A 79 16.06 4.01 5.00
N SER A 80 15.32 3.07 4.41
CA SER A 80 13.96 2.74 4.86
C SER A 80 13.91 2.21 6.30
N GLN A 81 14.91 1.42 6.70
CA GLN A 81 15.02 0.94 8.08
C GLN A 81 15.40 2.05 9.05
N GLN A 82 16.25 2.99 8.62
CA GLN A 82 16.65 4.13 9.42
C GLN A 82 15.49 5.10 9.65
N GLU A 83 14.68 5.36 8.62
CA GLU A 83 13.47 6.16 8.73
C GLU A 83 12.53 5.57 9.79
N LEU A 84 12.25 4.27 9.74
CA LEU A 84 11.41 3.62 10.75
C LEU A 84 12.01 3.77 12.16
N ARG A 85 13.33 3.56 12.34
CA ARG A 85 13.98 3.73 13.64
C ARG A 85 13.80 5.14 14.20
N GLN A 86 13.89 6.17 13.35
CA GLN A 86 13.68 7.56 13.74
C GLN A 86 12.23 7.80 14.19
N VAL A 87 11.26 7.33 13.38
CA VAL A 87 9.83 7.46 13.71
C VAL A 87 9.50 6.78 15.04
N LEU A 88 10.03 5.57 15.28
CA LEU A 88 9.80 4.83 16.53
C LEU A 88 10.47 5.48 17.75
N ALA A 89 11.60 6.16 17.56
CA ALA A 89 12.28 6.88 18.64
C ALA A 89 11.48 8.12 19.09
N GLU A 90 10.85 8.82 18.14
CA GLU A 90 10.00 9.98 18.43
C GLU A 90 8.61 9.59 18.94
N ARG A 91 8.04 8.51 18.37
CA ARG A 91 6.68 8.06 18.62
C ARG A 91 6.72 6.56 18.89
N PRO A 92 7.01 6.10 20.11
CA PRO A 92 7.02 4.67 20.41
C PRO A 92 5.60 4.09 20.35
N TYR A 93 5.50 2.85 19.90
CA TYR A 93 4.26 2.08 19.99
C TYR A 93 3.84 1.94 21.47
N ARG A 94 2.58 2.20 21.78
CA ARG A 94 2.03 2.15 23.14
C ARG A 94 1.17 0.91 23.34
#